data_AF-A0A7I4Z322-F1
#
_entry.id   AF-A0A7I4Z322-F1
#
_cell.length_a   1.000
_cell.length_b   1.000
_cell.length_c   1.000
_cell.angle_alpha   90.00
_cell.angle_beta   90.00
_cell.angle_gamma   90.00
#
_symmetry.space_group_name_H-M   'P 1'
#
loop_
_entity.id
_entity.type
_entity.pdbx_description
1 polymer ?
#
loop_
_entity_poly.entity_id
_entity_poly.type
_entity_poly.pdbx_seq_one_letter_code
_entity_poly.pdbx_strand_id
1 'polypeptide(L)'
;MYKVKDILVHIDEAKHRFAGHLMRREDGRWSLATIRWYPREKKRPHGRPPSRWADSLPYRNNAYDPESFRVTTHWTTRAQDREQWKRSWDPSKANRRADGR
;
A
#
# COMPACT_ATOMS: atom_id res chain seq x y z
N MET A 1 -12.11 -23.58 19.82
CA MET A 1 -11.70 -22.26 20.37
C MET A 1 -11.27 -21.38 19.20
N TYR A 2 -12.04 -20.35 18.85
CA TYR A 2 -11.70 -19.48 17.72
C TYR A 2 -10.56 -18.54 18.14
N LYS A 3 -9.44 -18.58 17.41
CA LYS A 3 -8.32 -17.67 17.66
C LYS A 3 -8.70 -16.30 17.12
N VAL A 4 -8.70 -15.28 17.99
CA VAL A 4 -8.96 -13.89 17.59
C VAL A 4 -7.87 -13.47 16.59
N LYS A 5 -8.28 -12.98 15.43
CA LYS A 5 -7.36 -12.45 14.43
C LYS A 5 -6.85 -11.09 14.89
N ASP A 6 -5.54 -10.87 14.76
CA ASP A 6 -4.94 -9.56 15.03
C ASP A 6 -5.64 -8.49 14.17
N ILE A 7 -6.14 -7.44 14.86
CA ILE A 7 -6.88 -6.33 14.26
C ILE A 7 -6.02 -5.60 13.23
N LEU A 8 -4.72 -5.43 13.49
CA LEU A 8 -3.81 -4.74 12.59
C LEU A 8 -3.62 -5.53 11.29
N VAL A 9 -3.49 -6.86 11.39
CA VAL A 9 -3.41 -7.76 10.23
C VAL A 9 -4.72 -7.70 9.42
N HIS A 10 -5.87 -7.66 10.10
CA HIS A 10 -7.17 -7.57 9.43
C HIS A 10 -7.35 -6.25 8.68
N ILE A 11 -7.03 -5.11 9.32
CA ILE A 11 -7.09 -3.78 8.69
C ILE A 11 -6.17 -3.74 7.47
N ASP A 12 -4.97 -4.32 7.59
CA ASP A 12 -3.98 -4.32 6.53
C ASP A 12 -4.41 -5.14 5.31
N GLU A 13 -4.98 -6.31 5.56
CA GLU A 13 -5.56 -7.15 4.51
C GLU A 13 -6.70 -6.46 3.79
N ALA A 14 -7.62 -5.83 4.54
CA ALA A 14 -8.73 -5.07 3.98
C ALA A 14 -8.24 -3.91 3.10
N LYS A 15 -7.22 -3.20 3.57
CA LYS A 15 -6.53 -2.14 2.83
C LYS A 15 -5.89 -2.66 1.53
N HIS A 16 -5.19 -3.78 1.60
CA HIS A 16 -4.56 -4.40 0.42
C HIS A 16 -5.62 -4.79 -0.61
N ARG A 17 -6.70 -5.43 -0.18
CA ARG A 17 -7.85 -5.79 -1.04
C ARG A 17 -8.48 -4.56 -1.69
N PHE A 18 -8.74 -3.51 -0.91
CA PHE A 18 -9.31 -2.25 -1.40
C PHE A 18 -8.42 -1.58 -2.46
N ALA A 19 -7.12 -1.46 -2.20
CA ALA A 19 -6.17 -0.85 -3.12
C ALA A 19 -6.11 -1.61 -4.46
N GLY A 20 -6.06 -2.95 -4.41
CA GLY A 20 -6.08 -3.77 -5.61
C GLY A 20 -7.39 -3.64 -6.38
N HIS A 21 -8.53 -3.67 -5.69
CA HIS A 21 -9.83 -3.46 -6.32
C HIS A 21 -9.87 -2.12 -7.05
N LEU A 22 -9.42 -1.05 -6.39
CA LEU A 22 -9.44 0.30 -6.95
C LEU A 22 -8.56 0.45 -8.20
N MET A 23 -7.37 -0.15 -8.21
CA MET A 23 -6.45 -0.01 -9.36
C MET A 23 -6.98 -0.66 -10.62
N ARG A 24 -7.79 -1.72 -10.51
CA ARG A 24 -8.40 -2.43 -11.63
C ARG A 24 -9.72 -1.81 -12.11
N ARG A 25 -10.17 -0.72 -11.49
CA ARG A 25 -11.38 -0.01 -11.94
C ARG A 25 -11.04 0.93 -13.07
N GLU A 26 -11.89 0.94 -14.09
CA GLU A 26 -11.79 1.81 -15.26
C GLU A 26 -12.94 2.82 -15.34
N ASP A 27 -13.85 2.81 -14.35
CA ASP A 27 -15.10 3.58 -14.38
C ASP A 27 -14.97 5.07 -14.00
N GLY A 28 -13.77 5.62 -14.09
CA GLY A 28 -13.50 7.06 -13.91
C GLY A 28 -13.86 7.64 -12.53
N ARG A 29 -14.15 6.81 -11.52
CA ARG A 29 -14.58 7.30 -10.21
C ARG A 29 -13.47 8.08 -9.49
N TRP A 30 -13.89 9.11 -8.75
CA TRP A 30 -13.03 9.98 -7.96
C TRP A 30 -12.11 9.23 -6.99
N SER A 31 -12.52 8.04 -6.51
CA SER A 31 -11.71 7.20 -5.63
C SER A 31 -10.33 6.88 -6.23
N LEU A 32 -10.26 6.64 -7.55
CA LEU A 32 -9.00 6.36 -8.23
C LEU A 32 -8.13 7.62 -8.30
N ALA A 33 -8.75 8.77 -8.57
CA ALA A 33 -8.07 10.06 -8.58
C ALA A 33 -7.47 10.39 -7.21
N THR A 34 -8.20 10.15 -6.11
CA THR A 34 -7.70 10.38 -4.74
C THR A 34 -6.47 9.54 -4.41
N ILE A 35 -6.41 8.28 -4.86
CA ILE A 35 -5.24 7.41 -4.61
C ILE A 35 -4.06 7.75 -5.51
N ARG A 36 -4.30 8.19 -6.75
CA ARG A 36 -3.24 8.64 -7.67
C ARG A 36 -2.75 10.06 -7.34
N TRP A 37 -3.49 10.82 -6.55
CA TRP A 37 -3.17 12.22 -6.28
C TRP A 37 -1.88 12.37 -5.47
N TYR A 38 -0.94 13.15 -6.02
CA TYR A 38 0.33 13.48 -5.39
C TYR A 38 0.50 15.01 -5.37
N PRO A 39 0.48 15.67 -4.20
CA PRO A 39 0.67 17.11 -4.12
C PRO A 39 2.14 17.47 -4.40
N ARG A 40 2.44 17.91 -5.63
CA ARG A 40 3.80 18.27 -6.07
C ARG A 40 4.25 19.65 -5.56
N GLU A 41 3.31 20.56 -5.36
CA GLU A 41 3.60 22.00 -5.15
C GLU A 41 3.53 22.44 -3.67
N LYS A 42 3.23 21.54 -2.73
CA LYS A 42 3.05 21.90 -1.32
C LYS A 42 4.00 21.14 -0.41
N LYS A 43 4.78 21.88 0.38
CA LYS A 43 5.56 21.32 1.50
C LYS A 43 4.61 21.02 2.66
N ARG A 44 4.75 19.84 3.28
CA ARG A 44 3.95 19.43 4.44
C ARG A 44 4.44 20.18 5.69
N PRO A 45 3.55 20.72 6.54
CA PRO A 45 3.96 21.38 7.77
C PRO A 45 4.66 20.40 8.72
N HIS A 46 5.65 20.91 9.47
CA HIS A 46 6.33 20.15 10.52
C HIS A 46 5.34 19.74 11.63
N GLY A 47 5.41 18.49 12.10
CA GLY A 47 4.65 18.01 13.28
C GLY A 47 3.57 16.93 13.04
N ARG A 48 3.23 16.55 11.80
CA ARG A 48 2.27 15.47 11.51
C ARG A 48 2.97 14.11 11.39
N PRO A 49 2.36 12.97 11.81
CA PRO A 49 2.93 11.65 11.59
C PRO A 49 3.33 11.46 10.11
N PRO A 50 4.52 10.90 9.84
CA PRO A 50 5.19 10.97 8.55
C PRO A 50 4.43 10.25 7.42
N SER A 51 3.65 9.21 7.73
CA SER A 51 3.09 8.30 6.72
C SER A 51 1.61 8.55 6.42
N ARG A 52 1.27 8.76 5.15
CA ARG A 52 -0.09 8.67 4.61
C ARG A 52 -0.57 7.22 4.63
N TRP A 53 -1.89 7.04 4.47
CA TRP A 53 -2.45 5.71 4.25
C TRP A 53 -1.78 5.01 3.06
N ALA A 54 -1.61 5.67 1.92
CA ALA A 54 -1.07 5.04 0.72
C ALA A 54 0.40 4.62 0.88
N ASP A 55 1.19 5.26 1.75
CA ASP A 55 2.64 5.08 1.83
C ASP A 55 3.06 3.65 2.23
N SER A 56 2.18 2.88 2.90
CA SER A 56 2.49 1.47 3.21
C SER A 56 2.34 0.53 2.01
N LEU A 57 1.66 0.95 0.93
CA LEU A 57 1.48 0.13 -0.27
C LEU A 57 2.78 0.06 -1.09
N PRO A 58 3.44 1.18 -1.45
CA PRO A 58 4.77 1.17 -2.05
C PRO A 58 5.79 0.37 -1.24
N TYR A 59 5.86 0.62 0.07
CA TYR A 59 6.84 -0.02 0.95
C TYR A 59 6.80 -1.56 0.90
N ARG A 60 5.62 -2.16 0.71
CA ARG A 60 5.47 -3.63 0.72
C ARG A 60 5.43 -4.25 -0.66
N ASN A 61 4.91 -3.53 -1.64
CA ASN A 61 4.52 -4.12 -2.93
C ASN A 61 5.36 -3.65 -4.11
N ASN A 62 6.10 -2.54 -3.98
CA ASN A 62 7.03 -2.12 -5.02
C ASN A 62 8.16 -3.17 -5.13
N ALA A 63 8.57 -3.45 -6.35
CA ALA A 63 9.85 -4.08 -6.61
C ALA A 63 10.91 -3.00 -6.75
N TYR A 64 12.09 -3.26 -6.19
CA TYR A 64 13.25 -2.38 -6.24
C TYR A 64 14.41 -3.10 -6.89
N ASP A 65 15.18 -2.37 -7.66
CA ASP A 65 16.48 -2.83 -8.12
C ASP A 65 17.48 -2.82 -6.94
N PRO A 66 18.17 -3.93 -6.63
CA PRO A 66 19.05 -4.01 -5.47
C PRO A 66 20.25 -3.06 -5.52
N GLU A 67 20.69 -2.68 -6.72
CA GLU A 67 21.90 -1.88 -6.92
C GLU A 67 21.59 -0.38 -6.96
N SER A 68 20.59 0.02 -7.74
CA SER A 68 20.22 1.43 -7.91
C SER A 68 19.14 1.93 -6.93
N PHE A 69 18.51 1.03 -6.17
CA PHE A 69 17.35 1.32 -5.30
C PHE A 69 16.17 1.98 -6.02
N ARG A 70 16.13 1.93 -7.35
CA ARG A 70 15.04 2.48 -8.15
C ARG A 70 13.86 1.52 -8.14
N VAL A 71 12.65 2.07 -8.17
CA VAL A 71 11.42 1.28 -8.29
C VAL A 71 11.37 0.68 -9.69
N THR A 72 11.50 -0.64 -9.80
CA THR A 72 11.39 -1.38 -11.07
C THR A 72 9.93 -1.63 -11.42
N THR A 73 9.12 -2.00 -10.42
CA THR A 73 7.67 -2.19 -10.59
C THR A 73 6.93 -1.46 -9.48
N HIS A 74 6.13 -0.46 -9.87
CA HIS A 74 5.28 0.26 -8.93
C HIS A 74 4.07 -0.58 -8.53
N TRP A 75 3.65 -0.49 -7.27
CA TRP A 75 2.55 -1.30 -6.72
C TRP A 75 1.24 -1.14 -7.50
N THR A 76 0.97 0.02 -8.10
CA THR A 76 -0.23 0.26 -8.91
C THR A 76 -0.26 -0.60 -10.18
N THR A 77 0.91 -0.88 -10.74
CA THR A 77 1.08 -1.77 -11.91
C THR A 77 0.88 -3.21 -11.47
N ARG A 78 1.53 -3.61 -10.37
CA ARG A 78 1.38 -4.95 -9.78
C ARG A 78 -0.05 -5.27 -9.37
N ALA A 79 -0.82 -4.25 -8.97
CA ALA A 79 -2.21 -4.37 -8.58
C ALA A 79 -3.17 -4.67 -9.75
N GLN A 80 -2.75 -4.47 -11.01
CA GLN A 80 -3.57 -4.78 -12.18
C GLN A 80 -3.82 -6.28 -12.30
N ASP A 81 -2.80 -7.10 -12.04
CA ASP A 81 -2.96 -8.55 -11.96
C ASP A 81 -3.52 -8.93 -10.58
N ARG A 82 -4.75 -9.47 -10.59
CA ARG A 82 -5.44 -9.90 -9.37
C ARG A 82 -4.68 -10.99 -8.61
N GLU A 83 -4.13 -11.97 -9.31
CA GLU A 83 -3.47 -13.12 -8.69
C GLU A 83 -2.09 -12.73 -8.18
N GLN A 84 -1.34 -11.92 -8.95
CA GLN A 84 -0.08 -11.35 -8.48
C GLN A 84 -0.28 -10.46 -7.26
N TRP A 85 -1.36 -9.67 -7.22
CA TRP A 85 -1.70 -8.82 -6.09
C TRP A 85 -2.08 -9.61 -4.84
N LYS A 86 -2.90 -10.65 -4.97
CA LYS A 86 -3.23 -11.52 -3.83
C LYS A 86 -1.97 -12.18 -3.25
N ARG A 87 -1.08 -12.67 -4.11
CA ARG A 87 0.18 -13.32 -3.70
C ARG A 87 1.18 -12.34 -3.08
N SER A 88 1.10 -11.05 -3.37
CA SER A 88 2.01 -10.05 -2.79
C SER A 88 1.65 -9.65 -1.36
N TRP A 89 0.47 -10.02 -0.87
CA TRP A 89 0.09 -9.76 0.51
C TRP A 89 0.82 -10.71 1.46
N ASP A 90 1.48 -10.12 2.47
CA ASP A 90 2.26 -10.84 3.47
C ASP A 90 1.89 -10.30 4.86
N PRO A 91 1.25 -11.12 5.72
CA PRO A 91 0.82 -10.69 7.05
C PRO A 91 1.99 -10.33 7.97
N SER A 92 3.20 -10.85 7.75
CA SER A 92 4.39 -10.46 8.53
C SER A 92 4.75 -8.98 8.33
N LYS A 93 4.36 -8.41 7.18
CA LYS A 93 4.62 -7.01 6.84
C LYS A 93 3.52 -6.07 7.33
N ALA A 94 2.42 -6.58 7.89
CA ALA A 94 1.29 -5.78 8.35
C ALA A 94 1.66 -4.86 9.52
N ASN A 95 2.51 -5.33 10.46
CA ASN A 95 2.71 -4.72 11.79
C ASN A 95 4.06 -4.00 12.01
N ARG A 96 4.91 -3.85 10.99
CA ARG A 96 6.30 -3.33 11.12
C ARG A 96 6.48 -1.88 11.60
N ARG A 97 5.41 -1.23 12.11
CA ARG A 97 5.53 0.00 12.92
C ARG A 97 6.01 -0.29 14.35
N ALA A 98 5.99 -1.55 14.81
CA ALA A 98 6.44 -1.96 16.14
C ALA A 98 7.94 -2.33 16.21
N ASP A 99 8.53 -2.81 15.11
CA ASP A 99 9.84 -3.46 15.12
C ASP A 99 11.05 -2.49 15.02
N GLY A 100 10.82 -1.20 15.29
CA GLY A 100 11.83 -0.16 15.08
C GLY A 100 11.68 1.02 16.05
N ARG A 101 11.38 0.72 17.32
CA ARG A 101 11.42 1.69 18.42
C ARG A 101 12.32 1.18 19.54
#